data_AF-A0A0A8WKE6-F1
#
_entry.id   AF-A0A0A8WKE6-F1
#
_cell.length_a   1.000
_cell.length_b   1.000
_cell.length_c   1.000
_cell.angle_alpha   90.00
_cell.angle_beta   90.00
_cell.angle_gamma   90.00
#
_symmetry.space_group_name_H-M   'P 1'
#
loop_
_entity.id
_entity.type
_entity.pdbx_description
1 polymer ?
#
loop_
_entity_poly.entity_id
_entity_poly.type
_entity_poly.pdbx_seq_one_letter_code
_entity_poly.pdbx_strand_id
1 'polypeptide(L)'
;MSAKLDSIRAAFEAEGWKIVEVAGEAPHDIYSRGYLRPQTREATDEEAAQLAALDAQMEALDAQGNADGEDAAALFAQRNAITASLEAFSEAQKADGGVCAYVGYDGDLVVRHWTVQVARSVKRARMPASMQPV
;
A
#
# COMPACT_ATOMS: atom_id res chain seq x y z
N MET A 1 -20.99 -6.20 16.75
CA MET A 1 -20.04 -5.47 15.89
C MET A 1 -18.57 -5.62 16.33
N SER A 2 -18.24 -5.72 17.64
CA SER A 2 -16.83 -5.76 18.12
C SER A 2 -15.97 -6.87 17.52
N ALA A 3 -16.39 -8.14 17.62
CA ALA A 3 -15.55 -9.28 17.21
C ALA A 3 -15.05 -9.23 15.75
N LYS A 4 -15.82 -8.65 14.82
CA LYS A 4 -15.40 -8.51 13.42
C LYS A 4 -14.30 -7.44 13.28
N LEU A 5 -14.44 -6.31 13.98
CA LEU A 5 -13.44 -5.24 13.99
C LEU A 5 -12.17 -5.68 14.72
N ASP A 6 -12.32 -6.45 15.80
CA ASP A 6 -11.20 -7.06 16.52
C ASP A 6 -10.43 -8.05 15.63
N SER A 7 -11.11 -8.89 14.85
CA SER A 7 -10.44 -9.77 13.87
C SER A 7 -9.70 -8.99 12.78
N ILE A 8 -10.27 -7.88 12.29
CA ILE A 8 -9.61 -7.01 11.31
C ILE A 8 -8.36 -6.38 11.92
N ARG A 9 -8.46 -5.88 13.15
CA ARG A 9 -7.30 -5.35 13.89
C ARG A 9 -6.20 -6.40 14.01
N ALA A 10 -6.55 -7.61 14.47
CA ALA A 10 -5.61 -8.70 14.65
C ALA A 10 -4.92 -9.10 13.32
N ALA A 11 -5.63 -9.06 12.19
CA ALA A 11 -5.05 -9.33 10.88
C ALA A 11 -3.95 -8.31 10.51
N PHE A 12 -4.20 -7.02 10.71
CA PHE A 12 -3.19 -5.97 10.43
C PHE A 12 -2.02 -6.02 11.40
N GLU A 13 -2.27 -6.29 12.68
CA GLU A 13 -1.21 -6.47 13.67
C GLU A 13 -0.32 -7.68 13.33
N ALA A 14 -0.92 -8.80 12.89
CA ALA A 14 -0.19 -9.98 12.43
C ALA A 14 0.62 -9.72 11.14
N GLU A 15 0.18 -8.80 10.30
CA GLU A 15 0.90 -8.35 9.10
C GLU A 15 2.10 -7.44 9.41
N GLY A 16 2.24 -7.01 10.67
CA GLY A 16 3.35 -6.20 11.19
C GLY A 16 3.05 -4.70 11.33
N TRP A 17 1.80 -4.26 11.16
CA TRP A 17 1.44 -2.86 11.36
C TRP A 17 1.49 -2.47 12.84
N LYS A 18 2.28 -1.44 13.16
CA LYS A 18 2.46 -0.98 14.54
C LYS A 18 1.30 -0.13 15.03
N ILE A 19 0.68 0.64 14.14
CA ILE A 19 -0.43 1.54 14.46
C ILE A 19 -1.64 1.10 13.65
N VAL A 20 -2.60 0.47 14.34
CA VAL A 20 -3.83 -0.06 13.75
C VAL A 20 -5.02 0.63 14.40
N GLU A 21 -5.79 1.36 13.59
CA GLU A 21 -7.05 1.97 13.97
C GLU A 21 -8.20 1.25 13.24
N VAL A 22 -9.15 0.70 13.98
CA VAL A 22 -10.34 0.08 13.39
C VAL A 22 -11.57 0.74 14.01
N ALA A 23 -12.45 1.29 13.18
CA ALA A 23 -13.60 2.07 13.62
C ALA A 23 -14.89 1.65 12.92
N GLY A 24 -16.03 1.89 13.56
CA GLY A 24 -17.34 1.70 12.96
C GLY A 24 -17.74 2.78 11.95
N GLU A 25 -17.00 3.89 11.91
CA GLU A 25 -17.23 5.04 11.04
C GLU A 25 -15.91 5.68 10.62
N ALA A 26 -15.95 6.52 9.59
CA ALA A 26 -14.77 7.22 9.09
C ALA A 26 -14.24 8.24 10.11
N PRO A 27 -12.94 8.19 10.48
CA PRO A 27 -12.33 9.23 11.31
C PRO A 27 -12.44 10.61 10.67
N HIS A 28 -12.71 11.63 11.49
CA HIS A 28 -12.90 13.00 11.01
C HIS A 28 -11.67 13.58 10.30
N ASP A 29 -10.48 13.17 10.71
CA ASP A 29 -9.20 13.67 10.20
C ASP A 29 -8.63 12.82 9.05
N ILE A 30 -9.37 11.82 8.55
CA ILE A 30 -8.85 10.82 7.61
C ILE A 30 -8.26 11.40 6.31
N TYR A 31 -8.79 12.52 5.82
CA TYR A 31 -8.30 13.19 4.61
C TYR A 31 -7.15 14.17 4.87
N SER A 32 -6.89 14.48 6.15
CA SER A 32 -5.79 15.36 6.56
C SER A 32 -4.50 14.59 6.85
N ARG A 33 -4.59 13.26 7.00
CA ARG A 33 -3.42 12.39 7.19
C ARG A 33 -2.67 12.22 5.87
N GLY A 34 -1.33 12.23 5.92
CA GLY A 34 -0.51 11.97 4.73
C GLY A 34 -0.71 10.53 4.24
N TYR A 35 -0.83 10.33 2.92
CA TYR A 35 -0.99 8.99 2.35
C TYR A 35 0.34 8.25 2.29
N LEU A 36 0.39 7.04 2.82
CA LEU A 36 1.57 6.17 2.69
C LEU A 36 1.46 5.37 1.38
N ARG A 37 2.39 5.62 0.45
CA ARG A 37 2.45 4.88 -0.82
C ARG A 37 3.10 3.51 -0.60
N PRO A 38 2.51 2.41 -1.11
CA PRO A 38 3.19 1.12 -1.11
C PRO A 38 4.45 1.19 -1.99
N GLN A 39 5.38 0.27 -1.77
CA GLN A 39 6.54 0.09 -2.63
C GLN A 39 6.30 -1.11 -3.53
N THR A 40 6.72 -1.02 -4.78
CA THR A 40 6.69 -2.17 -5.69
C THR A 40 7.87 -3.08 -5.34
N ARG A 41 7.57 -4.31 -4.91
CA ARG A 41 8.60 -5.36 -4.77
C ARG A 41 8.94 -5.97 -6.13
N GLU A 42 10.07 -6.65 -6.19
CA GLU A 42 10.39 -7.50 -7.33
C GLU A 42 9.41 -8.67 -7.41
N ALA A 43 8.98 -9.00 -8.63
CA ALA A 43 8.17 -10.17 -8.90
C ALA A 43 9.00 -11.43 -8.65
N THR A 44 8.38 -12.49 -8.13
CA THR A 44 9.03 -13.80 -8.09
C THR A 44 9.20 -14.34 -9.52
N ASP A 45 10.06 -15.35 -9.72
CA ASP A 45 10.21 -15.99 -11.03
C ASP A 45 8.87 -16.49 -11.59
N GLU A 46 8.00 -17.01 -10.72
CA GLU A 46 6.66 -17.47 -11.08
C GLU A 46 5.75 -16.33 -11.51
N GLU A 47 5.72 -15.22 -10.75
CA GLU A 47 4.91 -14.04 -11.09
C GLU A 47 5.42 -13.33 -12.34
N ALA A 48 6.73 -13.26 -12.52
CA ALA A 48 7.37 -12.71 -13.71
C ALA A 48 7.02 -13.55 -14.95
N ALA A 49 7.05 -14.88 -14.84
CA ALA A 49 6.63 -15.78 -15.91
C ALA A 49 5.13 -15.62 -16.24
N GLN A 50 4.28 -15.44 -15.22
CA GLN A 50 2.85 -15.16 -15.43
C GLN A 50 2.61 -13.82 -16.13
N LEU A 51 3.28 -12.75 -15.70
CA LEU A 51 3.20 -11.44 -16.35
C LEU A 51 3.65 -11.51 -17.82
N ALA A 52 4.77 -12.19 -18.09
CA ALA A 52 5.25 -12.38 -19.46
C ALA A 52 4.26 -13.18 -20.33
N ALA A 53 3.63 -14.22 -19.76
CA ALA A 53 2.60 -14.99 -20.45
C ALA A 53 1.33 -14.18 -20.73
N LEU A 54 0.93 -13.29 -19.81
CA LEU A 54 -0.19 -12.38 -20.01
C LEU A 54 0.13 -11.35 -21.10
N ASP A 55 1.32 -10.74 -21.06
CA ASP A 55 1.77 -9.78 -22.08
C ASP A 55 1.79 -10.43 -23.49
N ALA A 56 2.27 -11.67 -23.61
CA ALA A 56 2.26 -12.40 -24.87
C ALA A 56 0.85 -12.71 -25.39
N GLN A 57 -0.10 -13.05 -24.50
CA GLN A 57 -1.49 -13.27 -24.88
C GLN A 57 -2.17 -11.98 -25.34
N MET A 58 -1.85 -10.85 -24.70
CA MET A 58 -2.39 -9.54 -25.06
C MET A 58 -1.86 -9.07 -26.42
N GLU A 59 -0.56 -9.26 -26.69
CA GLU A 59 0.04 -8.99 -28.01
C GLU A 59 -0.60 -9.86 -29.10
N ALA A 60 -0.88 -11.14 -28.80
CA ALA A 60 -1.58 -12.02 -29.73
C ALA A 60 -3.01 -11.56 -30.02
N LEU A 61 -3.74 -11.01 -29.04
CA LEU A 61 -5.07 -10.43 -29.25
C LEU A 61 -5.02 -9.14 -30.06
N ASP A 62 -4.02 -8.28 -29.82
CA ASP A 62 -3.79 -7.06 -30.59
C ASP A 62 -3.51 -7.38 -32.06
N ALA A 63 -2.65 -8.37 -32.33
CA ALA A 63 -2.36 -8.84 -33.69
C ALA A 63 -3.59 -9.42 -34.42
N GLN A 64 -4.60 -9.90 -33.67
CA GLN A 64 -5.88 -10.38 -34.19
C GLN A 64 -6.91 -9.24 -34.37
N GLY A 65 -6.56 -8.00 -34.04
CA GLY A 65 -7.45 -6.83 -34.10
C GLY A 65 -8.50 -6.82 -32.99
N ASN A 66 -8.26 -7.54 -31.88
CA ASN A 66 -9.19 -7.68 -30.75
C ASN A 66 -8.61 -7.08 -29.45
N ALA A 67 -7.81 -6.02 -29.56
CA ALA A 67 -7.14 -5.34 -28.44
C ALA A 67 -8.12 -4.74 -27.41
N ASP A 68 -9.33 -4.40 -27.84
CA ASP A 68 -10.38 -3.81 -27.01
C ASP A 68 -11.52 -4.81 -26.69
N GLY A 69 -11.31 -6.09 -27.00
CA GLY A 69 -12.29 -7.15 -26.73
C GLY A 69 -12.45 -7.46 -25.24
N GLU A 70 -13.53 -8.17 -24.90
CA GLU A 70 -13.79 -8.65 -23.54
C GLU A 70 -12.64 -9.53 -23.01
N ASP A 71 -12.05 -10.36 -23.89
CA ASP A 71 -10.87 -11.17 -23.58
C ASP A 71 -9.64 -10.32 -23.23
N ALA A 72 -9.41 -9.22 -23.94
CA ALA A 72 -8.31 -8.31 -23.67
C ALA A 72 -8.53 -7.58 -22.33
N ALA A 73 -9.75 -7.10 -22.07
CA ALA A 73 -10.11 -6.48 -20.80
C ALA A 73 -9.89 -7.44 -19.61
N ALA A 74 -10.23 -8.73 -19.77
CA ALA A 74 -10.00 -9.75 -18.75
C ALA A 74 -8.50 -10.00 -18.50
N LEU A 75 -7.66 -10.00 -19.54
CA LEU A 75 -6.21 -10.14 -19.40
C LEU A 75 -5.58 -8.91 -18.74
N PHE A 76 -6.00 -7.69 -19.12
CA PHE A 76 -5.58 -6.45 -18.46
C PHE A 76 -5.94 -6.45 -16.96
N ALA A 77 -7.14 -6.93 -16.61
CA ALA A 77 -7.57 -7.05 -15.22
C ALA A 77 -6.68 -8.03 -14.43
N GLN A 78 -6.35 -9.19 -15.01
CA GLN A 78 -5.45 -10.16 -14.38
C GLN A 78 -4.04 -9.61 -14.20
N ARG A 79 -3.49 -8.96 -15.23
CA ARG A 79 -2.18 -8.30 -15.18
C ARG A 79 -2.13 -7.22 -14.10
N ASN A 80 -3.18 -6.40 -14.01
CA ASN A 80 -3.30 -5.38 -12.97
C ASN A 80 -3.41 -6.01 -11.58
N ALA A 81 -4.11 -7.13 -11.43
CA ALA A 81 -4.21 -7.82 -10.15
C ALA A 81 -2.85 -8.34 -9.65
N ILE A 82 -2.04 -8.91 -10.56
CA ILE A 82 -0.67 -9.35 -10.23
C ILE A 82 0.21 -8.13 -9.94
N THR A 83 0.16 -7.09 -10.78
CA THR A 83 0.98 -5.88 -10.55
C THR A 83 0.63 -5.20 -9.23
N ALA A 84 -0.66 -5.17 -8.86
CA ALA A 84 -1.11 -4.66 -7.57
C ALA A 84 -0.68 -5.55 -6.39
N SER A 85 -0.55 -6.87 -6.58
CA SER A 85 -0.01 -7.75 -5.53
C SER A 85 1.50 -7.60 -5.32
N LEU A 86 2.20 -6.99 -6.29
CA LEU A 86 3.59 -6.54 -6.12
C LEU A 86 3.68 -5.24 -5.32
N GLU A 87 2.59 -4.49 -5.15
CA GLU A 87 2.56 -3.34 -4.27
C GLU A 87 2.47 -3.82 -2.82
N ALA A 88 3.59 -3.72 -2.10
CA ALA A 88 3.69 -4.13 -0.71
C ALA A 88 4.23 -2.99 0.17
N PHE A 89 3.79 -2.95 1.42
CA PHE A 89 4.40 -2.08 2.41
C PHE A 89 5.61 -2.79 3.02
N SER A 90 6.78 -2.15 2.93
CA SER A 90 7.99 -2.64 3.60
C SER A 90 7.82 -2.69 5.12
N GLU A 91 8.62 -3.49 5.81
CA GLU A 91 8.58 -3.57 7.28
C GLU A 91 8.80 -2.21 7.95
N ALA A 92 9.69 -1.38 7.39
CA ALA A 92 9.90 -0.01 7.86
C ALA A 92 8.64 0.85 7.72
N GLN A 93 7.94 0.75 6.59
CA GLN A 93 6.67 1.46 6.36
C GLN A 93 5.57 1.00 7.32
N LYS A 94 5.52 -0.29 7.66
CA LYS A 94 4.55 -0.83 8.63
C LYS A 94 4.89 -0.44 10.07
N ALA A 95 6.17 -0.27 10.37
CA ALA A 95 6.65 0.16 11.68
C ALA A 95 6.45 1.67 11.94
N ASP A 96 6.62 2.50 10.91
CA ASP A 96 6.54 3.98 11.00
C ASP A 96 5.19 4.54 10.51
N GLY A 97 4.43 3.75 9.76
CA GLY A 97 3.12 4.08 9.23
C GLY A 97 1.98 3.58 10.11
N GLY A 98 0.77 4.04 9.78
CA GLY A 98 -0.46 3.55 10.38
C GLY A 98 -1.43 3.03 9.32
N VAL A 99 -2.30 2.12 9.73
CA VAL A 99 -3.44 1.67 8.94
C VAL A 99 -4.72 1.99 9.68
N CYS A 100 -5.70 2.50 8.94
CA CYS A 100 -7.05 2.76 9.42
C CYS A 100 -8.04 1.96 8.59
N ALA A 101 -8.84 1.12 9.25
CA ALA A 101 -9.93 0.39 8.64
C ALA A 101 -11.27 0.86 9.24
N TYR A 102 -12.24 1.20 8.41
CA TYR A 102 -13.55 1.67 8.89
C TYR A 102 -14.68 1.20 7.99
N VAL A 103 -15.90 1.20 8.52
CA VAL A 103 -17.10 0.90 7.73
C VAL A 103 -17.48 2.15 6.94
N GLY A 104 -17.49 2.04 5.62
CA GLY A 104 -17.93 3.07 4.70
C GLY A 104 -19.44 3.26 4.74
N TYR A 105 -19.92 4.31 4.07
CA TYR A 105 -21.33 4.65 4.02
C TYR A 105 -22.21 3.50 3.47
N ASP A 106 -21.69 2.78 2.48
CA ASP A 106 -22.38 1.63 1.86
C ASP A 106 -22.27 0.32 2.67
N GLY A 107 -21.62 0.36 3.84
CA GLY A 107 -21.41 -0.81 4.70
C GLY A 107 -20.14 -1.61 4.38
N ASP A 108 -19.39 -1.22 3.34
CA ASP A 108 -18.14 -1.85 2.94
C ASP A 108 -16.97 -1.49 3.86
N LEU A 109 -16.00 -2.38 3.98
CA LEU A 109 -14.77 -2.10 4.72
C LEU A 109 -13.85 -1.23 3.86
N VAL A 110 -13.54 -0.03 4.34
CA VAL A 110 -12.58 0.87 3.71
C VAL A 110 -11.28 0.83 4.49
N VAL A 111 -10.17 0.57 3.80
CA VAL A 111 -8.82 0.52 4.38
C VAL A 111 -7.99 1.66 3.81
N ARG A 112 -7.30 2.39 4.69
CA ARG A 112 -6.34 3.44 4.31
C ARG A 112 -5.05 3.35 5.10
N HIS A 113 -3.95 3.53 4.39
CA HIS A 113 -2.60 3.60 4.94
C HIS A 113 -2.16 5.06 5.01
N TRP A 114 -1.61 5.46 6.15
CA TRP A 114 -1.22 6.82 6.40
C TRP A 114 0.19 6.90 6.97
N THR A 115 0.89 7.97 6.61
CA THR A 115 2.17 8.32 7.23
C THR A 115 1.87 8.90 8.59
N VAL A 116 2.42 8.32 9.65
CA VAL A 116 2.47 9.03 10.92
C VAL A 116 3.41 10.21 10.66
N GLN A 117 2.91 11.44 10.78
CA GLN A 117 3.79 12.60 10.82
C GLN A 117 4.63 12.45 12.08
N VAL A 118 5.75 11.72 12.01
CA VAL A 118 6.76 11.74 13.06
C VAL A 118 7.39 13.12 12.94
N ALA A 119 6.83 14.08 13.66
CA ALA A 119 7.46 15.35 13.90
C ALA A 119 8.78 15.09 14.63
N ARG A 120 9.85 14.81 13.89
CA ARG A 120 11.23 14.92 14.35
C ARG A 120 12.10 15.39 13.19
N SER A 121 11.90 16.66 12.84
CA SER A 121 13.05 17.48 12.48
C SER A 121 13.97 17.53 13.70
N VAL A 122 14.88 16.57 13.81
CA VAL A 122 16.04 16.70 14.68
C VAL A 122 16.81 17.89 14.12
N LYS A 123 16.68 19.05 14.77
CA LYS A 123 17.57 20.19 14.56
C LYS A 123 18.99 19.64 14.58
N ARG A 124 19.65 19.62 13.42
CA ARG A 124 21.08 19.30 13.32
C ARG A 124 21.80 20.07 14.42
N ALA A 125 22.45 19.32 15.30
CA ALA A 125 23.31 19.86 16.33
C ALA A 125 24.32 20.80 15.66
N ARG A 126 24.22 22.09 16.00
CA ARG A 126 25.21 23.09 15.63
C ARG A 126 26.47 22.74 16.45
N MET A 127 27.48 22.15 15.81
CA MET A 127 28.78 21.86 16.43
C MET A 127 29.35 23.12 17.09
N PRO A 128 29.95 23.03 18.29
CA PRO A 128 30.69 24.14 18.86
C PRO A 128 32.02 24.28 18.12
N ALA A 129 32.19 25.35 17.37
CA ALA A 129 33.50 25.75 16.85
C ALA A 129 34.29 26.40 18.00
N SER A 130 34.88 25.57 18.85
CA SER A 130 35.95 26.01 19.75
C SER A 130 37.26 26.10 19.00
N MET A 131 37.94 27.24 19.18
CA MET A 131 39.39 27.39 19.26
C MET A 131 40.18 27.45 17.93
N GLN A 132 40.66 28.65 17.59
CA GLN A 132 41.97 28.83 16.98
C GLN A 132 42.78 29.80 17.86
N PRO A 133 44.05 29.49 18.19
CA PRO A 133 44.91 30.37 18.97
C PRO A 133 45.45 31.51 18.10
N VAL A 134 45.69 32.66 18.74
CA VAL A 134 46.51 33.77 18.24
C VAL A 134 47.98 33.55 18.58
#